data_AF-A0A6J6VVR3-F1
#
_entry.id   AF-A0A6J6VVR3-F1
#
_cell.length_a   1.000
_cell.length_b   1.000
_cell.length_c   1.000
_cell.angle_alpha   90.00
_cell.angle_beta   90.00
_cell.angle_gamma   90.00
#
_symmetry.space_group_name_H-M   'P 1'
#
loop_
_entity.id
_entity.type
_entity.pdbx_description
1 polymer ?
#
loop_
_entity_poly.entity_id
_entity_poly.type
_entity_poly.pdbx_seq_one_letter_code
_entity_poly.pdbx_strand_id
1 'polypeptide(L)'
;MGHAQGVRRLVEEDLAGARFERCDLPGAVVRGSAVGGLEADDPWLGRPGEVLVVNGVDVVPLVEAELDRRFPGRSMRRATTAPDVPRAVLQSLHTILAEEWEHLRYALRDLAGC
;
A
#
# COMPACT_ATOMS: atom_id res chain seq x y z
N MET A 1 1.77 -7.58 -19.43
CA MET A 1 2.76 -7.27 -20.48
C MET A 1 4.10 -7.13 -19.78
N GLY A 2 4.86 -8.23 -19.71
CA GLY A 2 6.03 -8.33 -18.84
C GLY A 2 7.23 -7.62 -19.45
N HIS A 3 7.66 -6.52 -18.85
CA HIS A 3 8.96 -5.95 -19.14
C HIS A 3 10.02 -6.74 -18.37
N ALA A 4 10.69 -7.66 -19.06
CA ALA A 4 11.96 -8.20 -18.58
C ALA A 4 13.03 -7.10 -18.68
N GLN A 5 13.03 -6.15 -17.75
CA GLN A 5 14.15 -5.24 -17.56
C GLN A 5 15.21 -5.94 -16.69
N GLY A 6 16.48 -5.85 -17.09
CA GLY A 6 17.59 -6.32 -16.28
C GLY A 6 17.62 -5.64 -14.91
N VAL A 7 18.30 -6.27 -13.94
CA VAL A 7 18.42 -5.76 -12.57
C VAL A 7 19.00 -4.35 -12.59
N ARG A 8 18.20 -3.35 -12.17
CA ARG A 8 18.65 -1.96 -12.02
C ARG A 8 19.25 -1.78 -10.63
N ARG A 9 20.52 -1.40 -10.56
CA ARG A 9 21.23 -1.12 -9.30
C ARG A 9 21.59 0.36 -9.23
N LEU A 10 21.18 1.02 -8.15
CA LEU A 10 21.50 2.41 -7.82
C LEU A 10 22.48 2.40 -6.64
N VAL A 11 23.58 3.15 -6.72
CA VAL A 11 24.68 3.10 -5.73
C VAL A 11 25.16 4.52 -5.45
N GLU A 12 25.14 4.93 -4.19
CA GLU A 12 25.60 6.27 -3.76
C GLU A 12 24.90 7.44 -4.47
N GLU A 13 23.70 7.17 -5.01
CA GLU A 13 22.84 8.17 -5.64
C GLU A 13 21.95 8.85 -4.59
N ASP A 14 21.76 10.16 -4.71
CA ASP A 14 20.72 10.86 -3.96
C ASP A 14 19.36 10.66 -4.66
N LEU A 15 18.42 10.03 -3.96
CA LEU A 15 17.07 9.75 -4.43
C LEU A 15 16.01 10.57 -3.67
N ALA A 16 16.41 11.66 -3.00
CA ALA A 16 15.47 12.55 -2.33
C ALA A 16 14.39 13.05 -3.29
N GLY A 17 13.12 12.81 -2.94
CA GLY A 17 11.98 13.19 -3.76
C GLY A 17 11.72 12.30 -4.99
N ALA A 18 12.47 11.21 -5.18
CA ALA A 18 12.20 10.28 -6.26
C ALA A 18 10.81 9.64 -6.13
N ARG A 19 10.09 9.54 -7.25
CA ARG A 19 8.76 8.90 -7.34
C ARG A 19 8.84 7.69 -8.27
N PHE A 20 8.28 6.57 -7.82
CA PHE A 20 8.20 5.32 -8.58
C PHE A 20 6.74 5.11 -9.02
N GLU A 21 6.34 5.78 -10.10
CA GLU A 21 4.97 5.68 -10.60
C GLU A 21 4.78 4.48 -11.52
N ARG A 22 3.75 3.66 -11.24
CA ARG A 22 3.37 2.51 -12.09
C ARG A 22 4.56 1.59 -12.41
N CYS A 23 5.46 1.44 -11.44
CA CYS A 23 6.66 0.61 -11.53
C CYS A 23 6.43 -0.71 -10.81
N ASP A 24 6.84 -1.81 -11.44
CA ASP A 24 6.94 -3.09 -10.73
C ASP A 24 8.18 -3.06 -9.82
N LEU A 25 7.98 -3.22 -8.50
CA LEU A 25 9.06 -3.30 -7.50
C LEU A 25 9.20 -4.68 -6.81
N PRO A 26 8.83 -5.83 -7.41
CA PRO A 26 8.91 -7.11 -6.72
C PRO A 26 10.37 -7.43 -6.38
N GLY A 27 10.64 -7.64 -5.10
CA GLY A 27 11.99 -7.93 -4.61
C GLY A 27 12.96 -6.73 -4.63
N ALA A 28 12.48 -5.51 -4.83
CA ALA A 28 13.31 -4.31 -4.65
C ALA A 28 13.85 -4.25 -3.22
N VAL A 29 15.15 -3.96 -3.08
CA VAL A 29 15.83 -3.88 -1.78
C VAL A 29 16.43 -2.51 -1.60
N VAL A 30 16.02 -1.82 -0.54
CA VAL A 30 16.63 -0.57 -0.07
C VAL A 30 17.49 -0.89 1.14
N ARG A 31 18.83 -0.92 0.97
CA ARG A 31 19.78 -1.31 2.01
C ARG A 31 20.91 -0.31 2.13
N GLY A 32 21.25 0.05 3.37
CA GLY A 32 22.30 1.03 3.64
C GLY A 32 21.92 2.45 3.20
N SER A 33 20.63 2.74 3.06
CA SER A 33 20.09 4.01 2.58
C SER A 33 19.25 4.68 3.66
N ALA A 34 19.25 6.02 3.69
CA ALA A 34 18.31 6.78 4.52
C ALA A 34 16.92 6.74 3.89
N VAL A 35 15.96 6.11 4.58
CA VAL A 35 14.57 5.90 4.08
C VAL A 35 13.54 6.79 4.80
N GLY A 36 14.00 7.81 5.51
CA GLY A 36 13.11 8.75 6.20
C GLY A 36 12.19 9.45 5.20
N GLY A 37 10.88 9.40 5.44
CA GLY A 37 9.87 9.97 4.53
C GLY A 37 9.56 9.12 3.29
N LEU A 38 10.06 7.88 3.21
CA LEU A 38 9.66 6.95 2.16
C LEU A 38 8.19 6.55 2.34
N GLU A 39 7.39 6.76 1.30
CA GLU A 39 6.00 6.33 1.23
C GLU A 39 5.90 5.13 0.29
N ALA A 40 5.21 4.09 0.75
CA ALA A 40 4.88 2.92 -0.05
C ALA A 40 3.35 2.78 -0.05
N ASP A 41 2.76 2.91 -1.23
CA ASP A 41 1.33 2.74 -1.47
C ASP A 41 1.16 1.55 -2.40
N ASP A 42 0.52 0.50 -1.87
CA ASP A 42 0.14 -0.68 -2.65
C ASP A 42 -1.25 -1.12 -2.20
N PRO A 43 -2.29 -0.95 -3.04
CA PRO A 43 -3.66 -1.33 -2.70
C PRO A 43 -3.83 -2.85 -2.55
N TRP A 44 -2.83 -3.64 -2.95
CA TRP A 44 -2.82 -5.09 -2.85
C TRP A 44 -1.97 -5.61 -1.70
N LEU A 45 -1.34 -4.71 -0.94
CA LEU A 45 -0.62 -5.04 0.28
C LEU A 45 -1.58 -5.74 1.26
N GLY A 46 -1.21 -6.94 1.72
CA GLY A 46 -2.06 -7.78 2.57
C GLY A 46 -2.76 -8.94 1.85
N ARG A 47 -2.57 -9.11 0.53
CA ARG A 47 -2.90 -10.37 -0.14
C ARG A 47 -2.07 -11.54 0.42
N PRO A 48 -2.60 -12.77 0.43
CA PRO A 48 -1.85 -13.94 0.88
C PRO A 48 -0.52 -14.08 0.12
N GLY A 49 0.59 -14.11 0.84
CA GLY A 49 1.94 -14.26 0.28
C GLY A 49 2.69 -12.95 0.01
N GLU A 50 2.02 -11.79 0.13
CA GLU A 50 2.70 -10.49 0.05
C GLU A 50 3.40 -10.18 1.38
N VAL A 51 4.66 -9.74 1.29
CA VAL A 51 5.48 -9.40 2.45
C VAL A 51 6.16 -8.06 2.18
N LEU A 52 6.04 -7.15 3.14
CA LEU A 52 6.79 -5.90 3.16
C LEU A 52 7.62 -5.87 4.43
N VAL A 53 8.94 -5.83 4.26
CA VAL A 53 9.89 -5.94 5.37
C VAL A 53 10.55 -4.60 5.65
N VAL A 54 10.45 -4.12 6.89
CA VAL A 54 11.20 -2.96 7.38
C VAL A 54 12.13 -3.43 8.49
N ASN A 55 13.45 -3.26 8.29
CA ASN A 55 14.46 -3.70 9.25
C ASN A 55 14.32 -5.18 9.70
N GLY A 56 13.90 -6.06 8.80
CA GLY A 56 13.69 -7.49 9.10
C GLY A 56 12.33 -7.85 9.69
N VAL A 57 11.46 -6.86 9.94
CA VAL A 57 10.10 -7.07 10.44
C VAL A 57 9.11 -7.02 9.29
N ASP A 58 8.29 -8.06 9.14
CA ASP A 58 7.11 -8.01 8.29
C ASP A 58 6.09 -7.03 8.88
N VAL A 59 5.90 -5.90 8.22
CA VAL A 59 5.01 -4.83 8.69
C VAL A 59 3.58 -4.99 8.17
N VAL A 60 3.31 -5.91 7.24
CA VAL A 60 1.98 -6.09 6.66
C VAL A 60 0.90 -6.31 7.73
N PRO A 61 1.09 -7.19 8.74
CA PRO A 61 0.08 -7.37 9.79
C PRO A 61 -0.14 -6.12 10.65
N LEU A 62 0.91 -5.32 10.88
CA LEU A 62 0.82 -4.09 11.67
C LEU A 62 0.04 -3.01 10.92
N VAL A 63 0.31 -2.87 9.61
CA VAL A 63 -0.41 -1.95 8.72
C VAL A 63 -1.87 -2.37 8.62
N GLU A 64 -2.14 -3.67 8.42
CA GLU A 64 -3.50 -4.21 8.34
C GLU A 64 -4.32 -3.96 9.62
N ALA A 65 -3.73 -4.18 10.80
CA ALA A 65 -4.38 -3.89 12.07
C ALA A 65 -4.68 -2.39 12.25
N GLU A 66 -3.77 -1.53 11.82
CA GLU A 66 -3.96 -0.08 11.87
C GLU A 66 -5.03 0.40 10.88
N LEU A 67 -5.07 -0.19 9.68
CA LEU A 67 -6.12 0.08 8.69
C LEU A 67 -7.50 -0.38 9.20
N ASP A 68 -7.60 -1.57 9.80
CA ASP A 68 -8.84 -2.05 10.41
C ASP A 68 -9.26 -1.15 11.60
N ARG A 69 -8.31 -0.59 12.35
CA ARG A 69 -8.60 0.37 13.43
C ARG A 69 -9.15 1.70 12.88
N ARG A 70 -8.57 2.22 11.79
CA ARG A 70 -9.00 3.48 11.15
C ARG A 70 -10.32 3.31 10.40
N PHE A 71 -10.51 2.14 9.80
CA PHE A 71 -11.65 1.79 8.97
C PHE A 71 -12.27 0.47 9.46
N PRO A 72 -13.07 0.48 10.55
CA PRO A 72 -13.61 -0.75 11.16
C PRO A 72 -14.40 -1.65 10.20
N GLY A 73 -15.03 -1.06 9.18
CA GLY A 73 -15.74 -1.77 8.11
C GLY A 73 -14.84 -2.61 7.19
N ARG A 74 -13.52 -2.39 7.18
CA ARG A 74 -12.56 -3.08 6.32
C ARG A 74 -12.37 -4.54 6.69
N SER A 75 -12.41 -4.86 7.98
CA SER A 75 -12.38 -6.24 8.48
C SER A 75 -13.52 -7.10 7.90
N MET A 76 -14.66 -6.48 7.53
CA MET A 76 -15.82 -7.17 6.96
C MET A 76 -15.60 -7.67 5.54
N ARG A 77 -14.62 -7.14 4.77
CA ARG A 77 -14.23 -7.69 3.47
C ARG A 77 -13.74 -9.14 3.57
N ARG A 78 -13.20 -9.53 4.72
CA ARG A 78 -12.69 -10.86 5.01
C ARG A 78 -13.69 -11.76 5.73
N ALA A 79 -14.87 -11.24 6.10
CA ALA A 79 -15.87 -12.00 6.82
C ALA A 79 -16.45 -13.10 5.93
N THR A 80 -16.35 -14.35 6.38
CA THR A 80 -16.92 -15.54 5.73
C THR A 80 -18.35 -15.85 6.18
N THR A 81 -18.89 -15.06 7.11
CA THR A 81 -20.25 -15.21 7.65
C THR A 81 -21.00 -13.89 7.51
N ALA A 82 -22.24 -13.94 7.03
CA ALA A 82 -23.05 -12.74 6.80
C ALA A 82 -23.58 -12.17 8.14
N PRO A 83 -23.28 -10.91 8.49
CA PRO A 83 -24.03 -10.16 9.49
C PRO A 83 -25.32 -9.60 8.87
N ASP A 84 -26.16 -8.92 9.66
CA ASP A 84 -27.36 -8.21 9.18
C ASP A 84 -27.06 -7.39 7.91
N VAL A 85 -27.55 -7.90 6.78
CA VAL A 85 -27.11 -7.59 5.41
C VAL A 85 -27.11 -6.09 5.07
N PRO A 86 -28.07 -5.25 5.51
CA PRO A 86 -28.10 -3.84 5.13
C PRO A 86 -26.95 -3.02 5.73
N ARG A 87 -26.58 -3.27 6.99
CA ARG A 87 -25.55 -2.47 7.69
C ARG A 87 -24.14 -2.89 7.29
N ALA A 88 -23.98 -4.17 6.96
CA ALA A 88 -22.73 -4.74 6.45
C ALA A 88 -22.35 -4.16 5.07
N VAL A 89 -23.31 -4.06 4.14
CA VAL A 89 -23.07 -3.50 2.79
C VAL A 89 -22.66 -2.02 2.87
N LEU A 90 -23.34 -1.23 3.71
CA LEU A 90 -23.00 0.18 3.89
C LEU A 90 -21.59 0.39 4.45
N GLN A 91 -21.17 -0.42 5.42
CA GLN A 91 -19.82 -0.37 5.99
C GLN A 91 -18.74 -0.77 4.98
N SER A 92 -19.00 -1.78 4.15
CA SER A 92 -18.10 -2.17 3.06
C SER A 92 -17.97 -1.05 2.03
N LEU A 93 -19.07 -0.40 1.64
CA LEU A 93 -19.05 0.73 0.71
C LEU A 93 -18.32 1.94 1.30
N HIS A 94 -18.51 2.24 2.59
CA HIS A 94 -17.75 3.30 3.26
C HIS A 94 -16.25 3.03 3.23
N THR A 95 -15.84 1.77 3.39
CA THR A 95 -14.43 1.39 3.31
C THR A 95 -13.90 1.56 1.88
N ILE A 96 -14.58 0.99 0.89
CA ILE A 96 -14.17 1.10 -0.51
C ILE A 96 -14.07 2.58 -0.92
N LEU A 97 -15.10 3.38 -0.62
CA LEU A 97 -15.09 4.79 -0.96
C LEU A 97 -14.05 5.59 -0.17
N ALA A 98 -13.72 5.22 1.07
CA ALA A 98 -12.66 5.86 1.84
C ALA A 98 -11.26 5.51 1.33
N GLU A 99 -11.02 4.25 0.96
CA GLU A 99 -9.78 3.80 0.31
C GLU A 99 -9.60 4.48 -1.05
N GLU A 100 -10.65 4.48 -1.89
CA GLU A 100 -10.63 5.15 -3.19
C GLU A 100 -10.48 6.68 -3.03
N TRP A 101 -11.03 7.27 -1.97
CA TRP A 101 -10.80 8.69 -1.64
C TRP A 101 -9.36 8.95 -1.18
N GLU A 102 -8.72 8.00 -0.50
CA GLU A 102 -7.29 8.07 -0.17
C GLU A 102 -6.43 8.01 -1.42
N HIS A 103 -6.66 7.04 -2.30
CA HIS A 103 -6.00 6.94 -3.59
C HIS A 103 -6.20 8.20 -4.43
N LEU A 104 -7.43 8.74 -4.49
CA LEU A 104 -7.72 9.98 -5.22
C LEU A 104 -6.99 11.17 -4.61
N ARG A 105 -6.97 11.30 -3.28
CA ARG A 105 -6.26 12.37 -2.58
C ARG A 105 -4.75 12.31 -2.80
N TYR A 106 -4.17 11.11 -2.86
CA TYR A 106 -2.76 10.92 -3.22
C TYR A 106 -2.49 11.22 -4.70
N ALA A 107 -3.32 10.72 -5.62
CA ALA A 107 -3.23 11.05 -7.04
C ALA A 107 -3.33 12.56 -7.28
N LEU A 108 -4.22 13.25 -6.57
CA LEU A 108 -4.33 14.71 -6.61
C LEU A 108 -3.11 15.42 -6.01
N ARG A 109 -2.51 14.88 -4.94
CA ARG A 109 -1.26 15.42 -4.37
C ARG A 109 -0.07 15.26 -5.33
N ASP A 110 0.00 14.12 -6.01
CA ASP A 110 1.03 13.82 -7.02
C ASP A 110 0.91 14.79 -8.20
N LEU A 111 -0.32 14.98 -8.70
CA LEU A 111 -0.62 15.96 -9.76
C LEU A 111 -0.37 17.42 -9.34
N ALA A 112 -0.51 17.75 -8.06
CA ALA A 112 -0.26 19.09 -7.53
C ALA A 112 1.22 19.39 -7.21
N GLY A 113 2.08 18.37 -7.30
CA GLY A 113 3.53 18.50 -7.13
C GLY A 113 4.31 18.73 -8.42
N CYS A 114 3.63 18.81 -9.56
CA CYS A 114 4.14 19.21 -10.88
C CYS A 114 4.02 20.73 -11.08
#